data_AF-A0AAU5IHA4-F1
#
_entry.id   AF-A0AAU5IHA4-F1
#
_cell.length_a   1.000
_cell.length_b   1.000
_cell.length_c   1.000
_cell.angle_alpha   90.00
_cell.angle_beta   90.00
_cell.angle_gamma   90.00
#
_symmetry.space_group_name_H-M   'P 1'
#
loop_
_entity.id
_entity.type
_entity.pdbx_description
1 polymer ?
#
loop_
_entity_poly.entity_id
_entity_poly.type
_entity_poly.pdbx_seq_one_letter_code
_entity_poly.pdbx_strand_id
1 'polypeptide(L)'
;MPSALVVGYDPQAIPGADADALRASLDAELVRFGHHGIDAAMALIVFGESVESVLVAALTERPWDVVVIGGGIRRTEQLLPIFEQTVNLIRRHAPQAAIAFNTSGSDSVEAAQRHL
;
A
#
# COMPACT_ATOMS: atom_id res chain seq x y z
N MET A 1 -9.65 -14.60 8.48
CA MET A 1 -8.78 -13.61 9.16
C MET A 1 -8.89 -12.33 8.36
N PRO A 2 -8.96 -11.15 9.00
CA PRO A 2 -8.96 -9.88 8.28
C PRO A 2 -7.72 -9.76 7.40
N SER A 3 -7.85 -9.05 6.29
CA SER A 3 -6.83 -8.95 5.25
C SER A 3 -6.55 -7.51 4.85
N ALA A 4 -5.28 -7.18 4.66
CA ALA A 4 -4.84 -5.83 4.31
C ALA A 4 -3.83 -5.82 3.17
N LEU A 5 -4.06 -4.97 2.16
CA LEU A 5 -3.05 -4.67 1.14
C LEU A 5 -2.47 -3.29 1.40
N VAL A 6 -1.15 -3.19 1.55
CA VAL A 6 -0.47 -1.89 1.60
C VAL A 6 0.09 -1.57 0.21
N VAL A 7 -0.38 -0.47 -0.37
CA VAL A 7 0.10 0.01 -1.67
C VAL A 7 1.06 1.17 -1.42
N GLY A 8 2.31 1.00 -1.83
CA GLY A 8 3.38 1.98 -1.61
C GLY A 8 4.18 2.25 -2.87
N TYR A 9 5.09 3.22 -2.79
CA TYR A 9 6.08 3.47 -3.84
C TYR A 9 7.40 2.80 -3.44
N ASP A 10 8.11 2.19 -4.40
CA ASP A 10 9.35 1.46 -4.12
C ASP A 10 10.40 2.42 -3.55
N PRO A 11 10.94 2.14 -2.34
CA PRO A 11 12.01 2.94 -1.75
C PRO A 11 13.23 3.14 -2.65
N GLN A 12 13.60 2.16 -3.48
CA GLN A 12 14.74 2.24 -4.38
C GLN A 12 14.55 3.28 -5.50
N ALA A 13 13.30 3.61 -5.80
CA ALA A 13 12.95 4.58 -6.82
C ALA A 13 12.84 6.02 -6.27
N ILE A 14 13.16 6.25 -5.00
CA ILE A 14 13.10 7.57 -4.34
C ILE A 14 14.51 8.18 -4.25
N PRO A 15 14.83 9.23 -5.04
CA PRO A 15 16.14 9.86 -4.97
C PRO A 15 16.45 10.44 -3.59
N GLY A 16 17.60 10.09 -3.03
CA GLY A 16 18.07 10.59 -1.73
C GLY A 16 17.43 9.93 -0.51
N ALA A 17 16.58 8.92 -0.69
CA ALA A 17 16.06 8.12 0.41
C ALA A 17 17.07 7.04 0.84
N ASP A 18 17.03 6.68 2.13
CA ASP A 18 17.64 5.46 2.63
C ASP A 18 16.71 4.28 2.31
N ALA A 19 16.90 3.70 1.12
CA ALA A 19 16.03 2.65 0.59
C ALA A 19 16.07 1.38 1.46
N ASP A 20 17.20 1.06 2.08
CA ASP A 20 17.36 -0.10 2.95
C ASP A 20 16.62 0.09 4.26
N ALA A 21 16.74 1.27 4.88
CA ALA A 21 15.98 1.60 6.08
C ALA A 21 14.47 1.59 5.83
N LEU A 22 14.02 2.12 4.70
CA LEU A 22 12.61 2.08 4.31
C LEU A 22 12.12 0.65 4.07
N ARG A 23 12.90 -0.19 3.37
CA ARG A 23 12.56 -1.61 3.16
C ARG A 23 12.46 -2.35 4.49
N ALA A 24 13.42 -2.16 5.39
CA ALA A 24 13.39 -2.75 6.73
C ALA A 24 12.16 -2.31 7.53
N SER A 25 11.75 -1.04 7.42
CA SER A 25 10.50 -0.56 8.04
C SER A 25 9.25 -1.22 7.47
N LEU A 26 9.21 -1.47 6.16
CA LEU A 26 8.08 -2.13 5.50
C LEU A 26 7.99 -3.61 5.92
N ASP A 27 9.12 -4.31 5.96
CA ASP A 27 9.19 -5.71 6.40
C ASP A 27 8.78 -5.84 7.88
N ALA A 28 9.25 -4.93 8.74
CA ALA A 28 8.84 -4.88 10.14
C ALA A 28 7.33 -4.67 10.28
N GLU A 29 6.74 -3.84 9.42
CA GLU A 29 5.30 -3.58 9.43
C GLU A 29 4.48 -4.81 9.00
N LEU A 30 4.91 -5.56 8.00
CA LEU A 30 4.31 -6.85 7.63
C LEU A 30 4.31 -7.85 8.80
N VAL A 31 5.41 -7.92 9.55
CA VAL A 31 5.48 -8.75 10.76
C VAL A 31 4.47 -8.28 11.80
N ARG A 32 4.31 -6.96 11.98
CA ARG A 32 3.32 -6.41 12.92
C ARG A 32 1.89 -6.76 12.54
N PHE A 33 1.53 -6.71 11.26
CA PHE A 33 0.20 -7.19 10.82
C PHE A 33 -0.07 -8.63 11.28
N GLY A 34 0.92 -9.51 11.13
CA GLY A 34 0.84 -10.90 11.61
C GLY A 34 0.62 -11.02 13.12
N HIS A 35 1.30 -10.20 13.93
CA HIS A 35 1.07 -10.15 15.39
C HIS A 35 -0.34 -9.71 15.78
N HIS A 36 -1.01 -8.95 14.91
CA HIS A 36 -2.40 -8.52 15.09
C HIS A 36 -3.42 -9.46 14.42
N GLY A 37 -2.98 -10.60 13.89
CA GLY A 37 -3.86 -11.57 13.23
C GLY A 37 -4.45 -11.09 11.91
N ILE A 38 -3.79 -10.11 11.27
CA ILE A 38 -4.17 -9.57 9.97
C ILE A 38 -3.25 -10.16 8.91
N ASP A 39 -3.84 -10.77 7.89
CA ASP A 39 -3.10 -11.31 6.75
C ASP A 39 -2.80 -10.18 5.76
N ALA A 40 -1.53 -9.75 5.70
CA ALA A 40 -1.13 -8.57 4.96
C ALA A 40 -0.14 -8.86 3.83
N ALA A 41 -0.25 -8.08 2.75
CA ALA A 41 0.73 -8.03 1.68
C ALA A 41 1.08 -6.58 1.31
N MET A 42 2.16 -6.41 0.55
CA MET A 42 2.59 -5.12 0.01
C MET A 42 2.70 -5.14 -1.50
N ALA A 43 2.18 -4.10 -2.15
CA ALA A 43 2.41 -3.81 -3.56
C ALA A 43 3.20 -2.50 -3.67
N LEU A 44 4.46 -2.60 -4.10
CA LEU A 44 5.33 -1.45 -4.30
C LEU A 44 5.42 -1.10 -5.78
N ILE A 45 5.09 0.13 -6.15
CA ILE A 45 5.11 0.61 -7.53
C ILE A 45 6.42 1.36 -7.83
N VAL A 46 6.94 1.20 -9.05
CA VAL A 46 8.11 1.90 -9.58
C VAL A 46 7.68 2.76 -10.78
N PHE A 47 8.33 3.90 -10.98
CA PHE A 47 8.11 4.72 -12.17
C PHE A 47 8.57 4.01 -13.45
N GLY A 48 7.70 3.96 -14.47
CA GLY A 48 8.03 3.42 -15.80
C GLY A 48 7.55 1.99 -16.07
N GLU A 49 7.16 1.24 -15.04
CA GLU A 49 6.36 0.01 -15.22
C GLU A 49 4.88 0.36 -15.41
N SER A 50 4.09 -0.58 -15.94
CA SER A 50 2.64 -0.45 -15.98
C SER A 50 2.07 -0.53 -14.56
N VAL A 51 2.04 0.62 -13.88
CA VAL A 51 1.45 0.81 -12.53
C VAL A 51 0.07 0.16 -12.44
N GLU A 52 -0.73 0.30 -13.50
CA GLU A 52 -2.04 -0.34 -13.61
C GLU A 52 -1.95 -1.86 -13.47
N SER A 53 -1.04 -2.51 -14.21
CA SER A 53 -0.90 -3.97 -14.19
C SER A 53 -0.49 -4.48 -12.80
N VAL A 54 0.45 -3.80 -12.14
CA VAL A 54 0.89 -4.14 -10.78
C VAL A 54 -0.26 -4.01 -9.78
N LEU A 55 -0.99 -2.89 -9.83
CA LEU A 55 -2.11 -2.64 -8.92
C LEU A 55 -3.26 -3.61 -9.16
N VAL A 56 -3.64 -3.87 -10.42
CA VAL A 56 -4.72 -4.81 -10.76
C VAL A 56 -4.34 -6.22 -10.29
N ALA A 57 -3.11 -6.67 -10.52
CA ALA A 57 -2.66 -7.98 -10.06
C ALA A 57 -2.78 -8.11 -8.53
N ALA A 58 -2.26 -7.14 -7.78
CA ALA A 58 -2.34 -7.15 -6.32
C ALA A 58 -3.78 -7.05 -5.78
N LEU A 59 -4.61 -6.18 -6.37
CA LEU A 59 -6.00 -5.99 -5.95
C LEU A 59 -6.88 -7.20 -6.23
N THR A 60 -6.57 -7.98 -7.27
CA THR A 60 -7.35 -9.14 -7.69
C THR A 60 -6.81 -10.48 -7.19
N GLU A 61 -5.65 -10.49 -6.52
CA GLU A 61 -5.05 -11.69 -5.94
C GLU A 61 -6.02 -12.40 -4.99
N ARG A 62 -6.75 -11.63 -4.17
CA ARG A 62 -7.79 -12.10 -3.26
C ARG A 62 -8.69 -10.94 -2.81
N PRO A 63 -9.86 -11.22 -2.23
CA PRO A 63 -10.66 -10.18 -1.58
C PRO A 63 -9.89 -9.59 -0.40
N TRP A 64 -9.61 -8.30 -0.46
CA TRP A 64 -9.04 -7.53 0.66
C TRP A 64 -10.15 -6.88 1.48
N ASP A 65 -10.00 -6.81 2.79
CA ASP A 65 -10.91 -6.06 3.67
C ASP A 65 -10.52 -4.57 3.73
N VAL A 66 -9.21 -4.27 3.70
CA VAL A 66 -8.70 -2.89 3.66
C VAL A 66 -7.53 -2.76 2.68
N VAL A 67 -7.50 -1.65 1.94
CA VAL A 67 -6.33 -1.21 1.17
C VAL A 67 -5.77 0.06 1.78
N VAL A 68 -4.53 -0.01 2.29
CA VAL A 68 -3.80 1.13 2.83
C VAL A 68 -2.97 1.78 1.72
N ILE A 69 -3.23 3.04 1.41
CA ILE A 69 -2.41 3.80 0.44
C ILE A 69 -1.31 4.55 1.21
N GLY A 70 -0.07 4.14 0.93
CA GLY A 70 1.15 4.63 1.56
C GLY A 70 1.51 6.08 1.22
N GLY A 71 2.13 6.78 2.17
CA GLY A 71 2.59 8.18 1.99
C GLY A 71 3.43 8.42 0.73
N GLY A 72 4.22 7.43 0.28
CA GLY A 72 5.07 7.52 -0.90
C GLY A 72 4.33 7.81 -2.21
N ILE A 73 3.02 7.50 -2.29
CA ILE A 73 2.21 7.77 -3.49
C ILE A 73 1.47 9.11 -3.40
N ARG A 74 1.14 9.55 -2.18
CA ARG A 74 0.13 10.61 -1.93
C ARG A 74 0.70 11.93 -1.45
N ARG A 75 1.99 11.98 -1.09
CA ARG A 75 2.62 13.20 -0.51
C ARG A 75 3.36 14.06 -1.51
N THR A 76 3.54 13.59 -2.74
CA THR A 76 4.27 14.31 -3.78
C THR A 76 3.31 14.67 -4.91
N GLU A 77 3.23 15.95 -5.27
CA GLU A 77 2.32 16.45 -6.32
C GLU A 77 2.54 15.75 -7.67
N GLN A 78 3.80 15.39 -7.97
CA GLN A 78 4.17 14.66 -9.20
C GLN A 78 3.50 13.27 -9.30
N LEU A 79 3.06 12.70 -8.18
CA LEU A 79 2.43 11.38 -8.12
C LEU A 79 0.91 11.47 -7.98
N LEU A 80 0.31 12.66 -8.02
CA LEU A 80 -1.14 12.84 -7.95
C LEU A 80 -1.90 11.98 -9.00
N PRO A 81 -1.49 11.90 -10.28
CA PRO A 81 -2.18 11.06 -11.26
C PRO A 81 -2.16 9.56 -10.88
N ILE A 82 -1.05 9.10 -10.31
CA ILE A 82 -0.92 7.72 -9.81
C ILE A 82 -1.82 7.50 -8.60
N PHE A 83 -1.92 8.49 -7.71
CA PHE A 83 -2.81 8.42 -6.57
C PHE A 83 -4.28 8.31 -7.00
N GLU A 84 -4.72 9.15 -7.94
CA GLU A 84 -6.07 9.10 -8.53
C GLU A 84 -6.34 7.75 -9.19
N GLN A 85 -5.38 7.26 -9.99
CA GLN A 85 -5.48 5.96 -10.63
C GLN A 85 -5.59 4.82 -9.59
N THR A 86 -4.80 4.86 -8.52
CA THR A 86 -4.84 3.88 -7.43
C THR A 86 -6.22 3.82 -6.79
N VAL A 87 -6.80 4.96 -6.42
CA VAL A 87 -8.15 5.03 -5.84
C VAL A 87 -9.21 4.47 -6.79
N ASN A 88 -9.12 4.80 -8.08
CA ASN A 88 -10.08 4.32 -9.08
C ASN A 88 -9.96 2.81 -9.33
N LEU A 89 -8.74 2.27 -9.35
CA LEU A 89 -8.51 0.83 -9.49
C LEU A 89 -9.00 0.06 -8.27
N ILE A 90 -8.78 0.56 -7.05
CA ILE A 90 -9.33 -0.06 -5.83
C ILE A 90 -10.85 -0.13 -5.93
N ARG A 91 -11.52 0.99 -6.26
CA ARG A 91 -12.98 1.02 -6.43
C ARG A 91 -13.50 0.06 -7.50
N ARG A 92 -12.71 -0.24 -8.53
CA ARG A 92 -13.10 -1.14 -9.63
C ARG A 92 -12.85 -2.61 -9.29
N HIS A 93 -11.69 -2.93 -8.72
CA HIS A 93 -11.19 -4.30 -8.59
C HIS A 93 -11.32 -4.87 -7.17
N ALA A 94 -11.43 -4.01 -6.16
CA ALA A 94 -11.70 -4.39 -4.78
C ALA A 94 -12.76 -3.46 -4.15
N PRO A 95 -13.97 -3.35 -4.74
CA PRO A 95 -15.01 -2.42 -4.26
C PRO A 95 -15.48 -2.68 -2.83
N GLN A 96 -15.25 -3.89 -2.31
CA GLN A 96 -15.55 -4.27 -0.94
C GLN A 96 -14.54 -3.74 0.08
N ALA A 97 -13.31 -3.43 -0.35
CA ALA A 97 -12.25 -3.04 0.56
C ALA A 97 -12.44 -1.58 1.01
N ALA A 98 -12.31 -1.32 2.31
CA ALA A 98 -12.17 0.04 2.79
C ALA A 98 -10.83 0.64 2.33
N ILE A 99 -10.79 1.94 2.07
CA ILE A 99 -9.55 2.66 1.74
C ILE A 99 -9.04 3.37 2.99
N ALA A 100 -7.80 3.07 3.37
CA ALA A 100 -7.13 3.65 4.52
C ALA A 100 -5.89 4.44 4.10
N PHE A 101 -5.49 5.39 4.97
CA PHE A 101 -4.30 6.22 4.78
C PHE A 101 -3.45 6.18 6.05
N ASN A 102 -2.17 5.85 5.91
CA ASN A 102 -1.18 5.85 6.98
C ASN A 102 -0.43 7.20 7.03
N THR A 103 0.13 7.60 8.16
CA THR A 103 0.94 8.83 8.27
C THR A 103 2.44 8.56 8.07
N SER A 104 2.89 7.32 8.21
CA SER A 104 4.25 6.86 7.93
C SER A 104 4.23 5.38 7.52
N GLY A 105 5.36 4.83 7.04
CA GLY A 105 5.44 3.39 6.77
C GLY A 105 5.14 2.52 8.00
N SER A 106 5.37 3.08 9.19
CA SER A 106 5.29 2.41 10.49
C SER A 106 3.93 2.50 11.20
N ASP A 107 2.90 3.11 10.60
CA ASP A 107 1.54 3.15 11.17
C ASP A 107 0.49 2.55 10.23
N SER A 108 0.91 1.64 9.35
CA SER A 108 0.04 0.99 8.38
C SER A 108 -0.91 -0.01 9.05
N VAL A 109 -0.46 -0.67 10.12
CA VAL A 109 -1.32 -1.55 10.95
C VAL A 109 -2.46 -0.75 11.56
N GLU A 110 -2.14 0.36 12.21
CA GLU A 110 -3.11 1.26 12.83
C GLU A 110 -4.06 1.85 11.76
N ALA A 111 -3.55 2.15 10.57
CA ALA A 111 -4.38 2.61 9.47
C ALA A 111 -5.41 1.56 9.04
N ALA A 112 -5.02 0.30 8.94
CA ALA A 112 -5.94 -0.78 8.60
C ALA A 112 -6.99 -1.02 9.69
N GLN A 113 -6.58 -1.05 10.96
CA GLN A 113 -7.45 -1.31 12.11
C GLN A 113 -8.60 -0.32 12.27
N ARG A 114 -8.50 0.91 11.75
CA ARG A 114 -9.63 1.86 11.77
C ARG A 114 -10.82 1.41 10.92
N HIS A 115 -10.64 0.40 10.07
CA HIS A 115 -11.63 -0.04 9.09
C HIS A 115 -11.89 -1.56 9.09
N LEU A 116 -11.19 -2.32 9.94
CA LEU A 116 -11.40 -3.75 10.18
C LEU A 116 -12.32 -3.98 11.39
#